data_AF-A0A1I5ISP8-F1
#
_entry.id   AF-A0A1I5ISP8-F1
#
_cell.length_a   1.000
_cell.length_b   1.000
_cell.length_c   1.000
_cell.angle_alpha   90.00
_cell.angle_beta   90.00
_cell.angle_gamma   90.00
#
_symmetry.space_group_name_H-M   'P 1'
#
loop_
_entity.id
_entity.type
_entity.pdbx_description
1 polymer ?
#
loop_
_entity_poly.entity_id
_entity_poly.type
_entity_poly.pdbx_seq_one_letter_code
_entity_poly.pdbx_strand_id
1 'polypeptide(L)'
;MSSDYYLPTDHGYAVVEDMEDGTKKVMVCDSVVAGVPQNVYAIHFKCTSLRVGPGVRMEHASTGSHTRQVVEVFAERRGVVHLRAMKRGTSPILEEAARRR
;
A
#
# COMPACT_ATOMS: atom_id res chain seq x y z
N MET A 1 -21.61 -4.24 -13.02
CA MET A 1 -20.40 -4.32 -12.19
C MET A 1 -20.11 -2.91 -11.71
N SER A 2 -20.50 -2.60 -10.47
CA SER A 2 -20.31 -1.25 -9.91
C SER A 2 -18.82 -0.97 -9.79
N SER A 3 -18.33 0.00 -10.55
CA SER A 3 -17.03 0.61 -10.26
C SER A 3 -17.25 1.48 -9.02
N ASP A 4 -17.29 0.86 -7.84
CA ASP A 4 -17.41 1.58 -6.59
C ASP A 4 -16.20 2.52 -6.49
N TYR A 5 -16.48 3.82 -6.54
CA TYR A 5 -15.54 4.91 -6.35
C TYR A 5 -15.12 4.95 -4.88
N TYR A 6 -14.52 3.88 -4.37
CA TYR A 6 -13.77 3.95 -3.13
C TYR A 6 -12.45 4.63 -3.48
N LEU A 7 -12.30 5.88 -3.05
CA LEU A 7 -11.02 6.57 -3.10
C LEU A 7 -10.07 5.90 -2.10
N PRO A 8 -8.78 5.75 -2.44
CA PRO A 8 -7.78 5.28 -1.49
C PRO A 8 -7.74 6.21 -0.28
N THR A 9 -7.61 5.61 0.90
CA THR A 9 -7.40 6.34 2.15
C THR A 9 -6.02 6.96 2.14
N ASP A 10 -5.02 6.22 1.67
CA ASP A 10 -3.62 6.62 1.68
C ASP A 10 -2.87 6.09 0.43
N HIS A 11 -1.70 6.67 0.15
CA HIS A 11 -0.76 6.21 -0.86
C HIS A 11 0.63 6.20 -0.27
N GLY A 12 1.41 5.14 -0.47
CA GLY A 12 2.79 5.06 0.01
C GLY A 12 3.38 3.66 -0.06
N TYR A 13 4.56 3.49 0.54
CA TYR A 13 5.04 2.16 0.88
C TYR A 13 4.27 1.66 2.10
N ALA A 14 3.82 0.40 2.06
CA ALA A 14 3.11 -0.21 3.17
C ALA A 14 4.05 -1.18 3.91
N VAL A 15 4.14 -1.03 5.22
CA VAL A 15 4.81 -1.99 6.13
C VAL A 15 3.75 -2.65 6.99
N VAL A 16 3.82 -3.96 7.10
CA VAL A 16 2.85 -4.82 7.77
C VAL A 16 3.57 -5.58 8.86
N GLU A 17 3.11 -5.41 10.09
CA GLU A 17 3.61 -6.13 11.25
C GLU A 17 2.48 -6.96 11.86
N ASP A 18 2.82 -8.16 12.33
CA ASP A 18 1.92 -8.99 13.13
C ASP A 18 1.93 -8.48 14.58
N MET A 19 0.73 -8.32 15.15
CA MET A 19 0.54 -7.95 16.55
C MET A 19 0.32 -9.21 17.41
N GLU A 20 0.58 -9.09 18.71
CA GLU A 20 0.42 -10.20 19.67
C GLU A 20 -1.02 -10.76 19.73
N ASP A 21 -2.02 -9.92 19.47
CA ASP A 21 -3.44 -10.31 19.45
C ASP A 21 -3.87 -11.01 18.14
N GLY A 22 -2.93 -11.30 17.25
CA GLY A 22 -3.17 -11.95 15.96
C GLY A 22 -3.70 -11.01 14.87
N THR A 23 -3.92 -9.73 15.18
CA THR A 23 -4.22 -8.71 14.18
C THR A 23 -2.94 -8.17 13.53
N LYS A 24 -3.09 -7.32 12.52
CA LYS A 24 -1.97 -6.67 11.84
C LYS A 24 -1.98 -5.17 12.08
N LYS A 25 -0.78 -4.60 12.11
CA LYS A 25 -0.55 -3.15 12.02
C LYS A 25 -0.05 -2.84 10.62
N VAL A 26 -0.73 -1.95 9.91
CA VAL A 26 -0.30 -1.48 8.58
C VAL A 26 0.13 -0.02 8.69
N MET A 27 1.40 0.24 8.42
CA MET A 27 1.99 1.58 8.40
C MET A 27 2.18 2.02 6.95
N VAL A 28 1.85 3.27 6.65
CA VAL A 28 2.09 3.90 5.35
C VAL A 28 3.17 4.97 5.50
N CYS A 29 4.18 4.87 4.65
CA CYS A 29 5.44 5.60 4.78
C CYS A 29 5.99 6.02 3.41
N ASP A 30 6.94 6.95 3.42
CA ASP A 30 7.53 7.47 2.18
C ASP A 30 8.51 6.50 1.52
N SER A 31 9.16 5.67 2.33
CA SER A 31 10.24 4.78 1.95
C SER A 31 10.48 3.74 3.04
N VAL A 32 11.14 2.65 2.65
CA VAL A 32 11.56 1.57 3.56
C VAL A 32 13.06 1.37 3.36
N VAL A 33 13.83 1.49 4.44
CA VAL A 33 15.29 1.33 4.44
C VAL A 33 15.64 0.13 5.30
N ALA A 34 16.22 -0.91 4.70
CA ALA A 34 16.55 -2.16 5.38
C ALA A 34 15.36 -2.79 6.15
N GLY A 35 14.16 -2.70 5.59
CA GLY A 35 12.92 -3.19 6.22
C GLY A 35 12.30 -2.24 7.26
N VAL A 36 12.92 -1.09 7.53
CA VAL A 36 12.44 -0.11 8.51
C VAL A 36 11.70 1.03 7.80
N PRO A 37 10.43 1.31 8.14
CA PRO A 37 9.68 2.42 7.55
C PRO A 37 10.27 3.77 7.96
N GLN A 38 10.37 4.71 7.01
CA GLN A 38 10.79 6.08 7.25
C GLN A 38 9.61 7.05 7.07
N ASN A 39 9.54 8.11 7.87
CA ASN A 39 8.51 9.15 7.74
C ASN A 39 7.09 8.58 7.63
N VAL A 40 6.70 7.74 8.60
CA VAL A 40 5.36 7.17 8.68
C VAL A 40 4.33 8.29 8.88
N TYR A 41 3.34 8.37 8.01
CA TYR A 41 2.28 9.39 8.07
C TYR A 41 0.87 8.82 8.27
N ALA A 42 0.67 7.52 8.07
CA ALA A 42 -0.58 6.86 8.42
C ALA A 42 -0.32 5.49 9.06
N ILE A 43 -1.18 5.13 10.02
CA ILE A 43 -1.14 3.83 10.70
C ILE A 43 -2.56 3.29 10.85
N HIS A 44 -2.77 2.06 10.39
CA HIS A 44 -4.01 1.31 10.59
C HIS A 44 -3.74 0.19 11.61
N PHE A 45 -4.36 0.31 12.79
CA PHE A 45 -4.26 -0.67 13.87
C PHE A 45 -5.40 -1.69 13.83
N LYS A 46 -5.17 -2.84 14.47
CA LYS A 46 -6.16 -3.92 14.62
C LYS A 46 -6.76 -4.37 13.28
N CYS A 47 -5.91 -4.45 12.26
CA CYS A 47 -6.32 -4.95 10.96
C CYS A 47 -6.55 -6.47 11.08
N THR A 48 -7.81 -6.88 11.04
CA THR A 48 -8.21 -8.29 11.15
C THR A 48 -8.01 -9.04 9.83
N SER A 49 -7.92 -8.31 8.71
CA SER A 49 -7.67 -8.89 7.40
C SER A 49 -6.87 -7.93 6.53
N LEU A 50 -5.81 -8.45 5.91
CA LEU A 50 -5.03 -7.75 4.89
C LEU A 50 -5.25 -8.43 3.54
N ARG A 51 -5.73 -7.68 2.56
CA ARG A 51 -5.93 -8.17 1.19
C ARG A 51 -4.92 -7.52 0.26
N VAL A 52 -3.99 -8.33 -0.25
CA VAL A 52 -2.96 -7.89 -1.18
C VAL A 52 -3.44 -8.13 -2.60
N GLY A 53 -3.69 -7.05 -3.33
CA GLY A 53 -4.16 -7.10 -4.72
C GLY A 53 -3.07 -7.55 -5.71
N PRO A 54 -3.47 -7.90 -6.94
CA PRO A 54 -2.53 -8.30 -7.99
C PRO A 54 -1.52 -7.20 -8.30
N GLY A 55 -0.28 -7.60 -8.61
CA GLY A 55 0.81 -6.69 -8.96
C GLY A 55 1.48 -5.99 -7.77
N VAL A 56 0.94 -6.12 -6.55
CA VAL A 56 1.64 -5.69 -5.33
C VAL A 56 2.81 -6.66 -5.09
N ARG A 57 4.03 -6.12 -4.96
CA ARG A 57 5.23 -6.91 -4.67
C ARG A 57 5.56 -6.71 -3.21
N MET A 58 5.44 -7.78 -2.44
CA MET A 58 5.78 -7.81 -1.02
C MET A 58 7.20 -8.37 -0.85
N GLU A 59 7.88 -7.91 0.19
CA GLU A 59 9.17 -8.39 0.65
C GLU A 59 9.05 -8.73 2.14
N HIS A 60 9.54 -9.91 2.55
CA HIS A 60 9.48 -10.36 3.93
C HIS A 60 10.77 -9.95 4.66
N ALA A 61 10.63 -9.40 5.85
CA ALA A 61 11.69 -9.01 6.76
C ALA A 61 11.52 -9.72 8.11
N SER A 62 12.50 -9.58 9.01
CA SER A 62 12.49 -10.24 10.32
C SER A 62 11.32 -9.81 11.22
N THR A 63 10.83 -8.58 11.07
CA THR A 63 9.76 -7.98 11.91
C THR A 63 8.41 -7.89 11.20
N GLY A 64 8.30 -8.34 9.96
CA GLY A 64 7.08 -8.20 9.18
C GLY A 64 7.30 -8.29 7.67
N SER A 65 6.42 -7.66 6.90
CA SER A 65 6.52 -7.59 5.44
C SER A 65 6.29 -6.16 4.96
N HIS A 66 6.88 -5.79 3.82
CA HIS A 66 6.67 -4.47 3.25
C HIS A 66 6.54 -4.50 1.73
N THR A 67 5.98 -3.45 1.14
CA THR A 67 5.88 -3.33 -0.32
C THR A 67 7.21 -2.87 -0.93
N ARG A 68 7.52 -3.33 -2.14
CA ARG A 68 8.69 -2.86 -2.93
C ARG A 68 8.37 -1.68 -3.84
N GLN A 69 7.14 -1.18 -3.78
CA GLN A 69 6.68 0.00 -4.50
C GLN A 69 5.61 0.73 -3.69
N VAL A 70 5.33 1.96 -4.11
CA VAL A 70 4.14 2.70 -3.69
C VAL A 70 2.88 1.95 -4.11
N VAL A 71 1.93 1.84 -3.18
CA VAL A 71 0.61 1.25 -3.36
C VAL A 71 -0.48 2.23 -2.93
N GLU A 72 -1.68 2.01 -3.45
CA GLU A 72 -2.91 2.58 -2.91
C GLU A 72 -3.37 1.72 -1.72
N VAL A 73 -3.74 2.37 -0.62
CA VAL A 73 -4.20 1.72 0.62
C VAL A 73 -5.66 2.10 0.86
N PHE A 74 -6.51 1.10 1.07
CA PHE A 74 -7.92 1.30 1.40
C PHE A 74 -8.19 0.68 2.77
N ALA A 75 -8.56 1.51 3.74
CA ALA A 75 -8.99 1.04 5.05
C ALA A 75 -10.53 1.00 5.11
N GLU A 76 -11.09 -0.21 5.24
CA GLU A 76 -12.52 -0.40 5.41
C GLU A 76 -12.91 -0.38 6.91
N ARG A 77 -14.16 -0.01 7.20
CA ARG A 77 -14.70 0.17 8.58
C ARG A 77 -14.61 -1.07 9.50
N ARG A 78 -14.29 -2.26 8.97
CA ARG A 78 -14.24 -3.53 9.74
C ARG A 78 -12.82 -4.06 9.99
N GLY A 79 -11.80 -3.18 9.90
CA GLY A 79 -10.41 -3.58 10.10
C GLY A 79 -9.85 -4.39 8.91
N VAL A 80 -10.46 -4.25 7.73
CA VAL A 80 -9.96 -4.83 6.50
C VAL A 80 -9.14 -3.76 5.79
N VAL A 81 -7.89 -4.07 5.46
CA VAL A 81 -7.02 -3.19 4.68
C VAL A 81 -6.73 -3.84 3.34
N HIS A 82 -6.90 -3.09 2.26
CA HIS A 82 -6.60 -3.54 0.91
C HIS A 82 -5.39 -2.76 0.38
N LEU A 83 -4.42 -3.49 -0.17
CA LEU A 83 -3.30 -2.91 -0.89
C LEU A 83 -3.51 -3.13 -2.39
N ARG A 84 -3.43 -2.07 -3.18
CA ARG A 84 -3.53 -2.14 -4.64
C ARG A 84 -2.30 -1.51 -5.27
N ALA A 85 -1.73 -2.17 -6.28
CA ALA A 85 -0.67 -1.55 -7.05
C ALA A 85 -1.20 -0.28 -7.73
N MET A 86 -0.42 0.80 -7.68
CA MET A 86 -0.72 2.01 -8.44
C MET A 86 -0.96 1.64 -9.90
N LYS A 87 -2.08 2.08 -10.48
CA LYS A 87 -2.25 1.99 -11.94
C LYS A 87 -1.12 2.84 -12.55
N ARG A 88 -0.25 2.23 -13.36
CA ARG A 88 0.63 3.02 -14.22
C ARG A 88 -0.28 3.94 -15.02
N GLY A 89 -0.11 5.24 -14.86
CA GLY A 89 -0.89 6.19 -15.63
C GLY A 89 -0.59 5.98 -17.10
N THR A 90 -1.51 5.36 -17.84
CA THR A 90 -1.76 5.76 -19.22
C THR A 90 -2.39 7.14 -19.15
N SER A 91 -1.57 8.16 -18.86
CA SER A 91 -1.90 9.52 -19.23
C SER A 91 -1.29 9.71 -20.61
N PRO A 92 -2.06 9.52 -21.71
CA PRO A 92 -1.53 9.65 -23.07
C PRO A 92 -0.83 11.01 -23.31
N ILE A 93 -1.23 12.04 -22.57
CA ILE A 93 -0.67 13.39 -22.64
C ILE A 93 0.81 13.44 -22.16
N LEU A 94 1.20 12.63 -21.17
CA LEU A 94 2.59 12.62 -20.67
C LEU A 94 3.51 11.71 -21.48
N GLU A 95 2.99 10.62 -22.05
CA GLU A 95 3.78 9.74 -22.94
C GLU A 95 4.12 10.44 -24.27
N GLU A 96 3.21 11.25 -24.82
CA GLU A 96 3.47 11.97 -26.06
C GLU A 96 4.49 13.11 -25.88
N ALA A 97 4.52 13.73 -24.70
CA ALA A 97 5.57 14.69 -24.34
C ALA A 97 6.96 14.04 -24.18
N ALA A 98 7.01 12.78 -23.73
CA ALA A 98 8.26 12.02 -23.59
C ALA A 98 8.79 11.47 -24.93
N ARG A 99 7.93 11.22 -25.93
CA ARG A 99 8.34 10.77 -27.27
C ARG A 99 8.84 11.89 -28.20
N ARG A 100 8.65 13.15 -27.82
CA ARG A 100 9.08 14.33 -28.59
C ARG A 100 10.41 14.93 -28.11
N ARG A 101 11.12 14.24 -27.21
CA ARG A 101 12.49 14.55 -26.78
C ARG A 101 13.41 13.41 -27.19
#